data_AF-A0A369VUN6-F1
#
_entry.id   AF-A0A369VUN6-F1
#
_cell.length_a   1.000
_cell.length_b   1.000
_cell.length_c   1.000
_cell.angle_alpha   90.00
_cell.angle_beta   90.00
_cell.angle_gamma   90.00
#
_symmetry.space_group_name_H-M   'P 1'
#
loop_
_entity.id
_entity.type
_entity.pdbx_description
1 polymer ?
#
loop_
_entity_poly.entity_id
_entity_poly.type
_entity_poly.pdbx_seq_one_letter_code
_entity_poly.pdbx_strand_id
1 'polypeptide(L)'
;MVGRIRALPGRRAALIAILAEGTGAMPGCLSYVVAEDLADPDAILVTEIWRTREAHAASLQLPAVRDAIVRGRPLIASFEPLAETRPVAGVR
;
A
#
# COMPACT_ATOMS: atom_id res chain seq x y z
N MET A 1 1.37 9.65 1.13
CA MET A 1 2.46 8.84 1.71
C MET A 1 3.08 8.03 0.58
N VAL A 2 4.40 7.86 0.62
CA VAL A 2 5.10 6.87 -0.21
C VAL A 2 5.73 5.86 0.74
N GLY A 3 5.45 4.58 0.52
CA GLY A 3 6.00 3.47 1.29
C GLY A 3 6.66 2.44 0.39
N ARG A 4 7.62 1.72 0.94
CA ARG A 4 8.26 0.58 0.32
C ARG A 4 7.97 -0.66 1.14
N ILE A 5 7.50 -1.70 0.46
CA ILE A 5 7.32 -3.04 1.03
C ILE A 5 8.27 -3.96 0.29
N ARG A 6 9.15 -4.64 1.01
CA ARG A 6 9.97 -5.71 0.43
C ARG A 6 9.31 -7.04 0.73
N ALA A 7 8.99 -7.80 -0.31
CA ALA A 7 8.51 -9.16 -0.20
C ALA A 7 9.64 -10.11 0.21
N LEU A 8 9.29 -11.29 0.73
CA LEU A 8 10.21 -12.41 0.76
C LEU A 8 10.59 -12.81 -0.68
N PRO A 9 11.81 -13.34 -0.91
CA PRO A 9 12.26 -13.73 -2.24
C PRO A 9 11.25 -14.59 -3.00
N GLY A 10 10.91 -14.19 -4.22
CA GLY A 10 9.96 -14.90 -5.08
C GLY A 10 8.48 -14.78 -4.68
N ARG A 11 8.15 -13.93 -3.69
CA ARG A 11 6.77 -13.68 -3.23
C ARG A 11 6.18 -12.36 -3.71
N ARG A 12 6.94 -11.51 -4.42
CA ARG A 12 6.50 -10.18 -4.88
C ARG A 12 5.15 -10.21 -5.58
N ALA A 13 4.98 -11.05 -6.59
CA ALA A 13 3.73 -11.12 -7.36
C ALA A 13 2.52 -11.51 -6.50
N ALA A 14 2.68 -12.46 -5.58
CA ALA A 14 1.61 -12.88 -4.67
C ALA A 14 1.23 -11.76 -3.69
N LEU A 15 2.22 -11.00 -3.20
CA LEU A 15 1.97 -9.84 -2.34
C LEU A 15 1.28 -8.70 -3.11
N ILE A 16 1.69 -8.43 -4.36
CA ILE A 16 1.02 -7.44 -5.22
C ILE A 16 -0.44 -7.81 -5.43
N ALA A 17 -0.76 -9.08 -5.69
CA ALA A 17 -2.15 -9.51 -5.87
C ALA A 17 -3.01 -9.22 -4.62
N ILE A 18 -2.48 -9.49 -3.42
CA ILE A 18 -3.18 -9.17 -2.16
C ILE A 18 -3.36 -7.65 -1.98
N LEU A 19 -2.31 -6.86 -2.24
CA LEU A 19 -2.39 -5.40 -2.15
C LEU A 19 -3.41 -4.84 -3.15
N ALA A 20 -3.45 -5.38 -4.37
CA ALA A 20 -4.39 -5.00 -5.43
C ALA A 20 -5.86 -5.33 -5.06
N GLU A 21 -6.12 -6.46 -4.43
CA GLU A 21 -7.45 -6.78 -3.90
C GLU A 21 -7.88 -5.78 -2.80
N GLY A 22 -6.92 -5.31 -2.01
CA GLY A 22 -7.12 -4.31 -0.95
C GLY A 22 -7.37 -2.88 -1.45
N THR A 23 -7.14 -2.58 -2.73
CA THR A 23 -7.36 -1.24 -3.31
C THR A 23 -8.83 -0.94 -3.62
N GLY A 24 -9.75 -1.80 -3.19
CA GLY A 24 -11.18 -1.55 -3.24
C GLY A 24 -11.61 -0.29 -2.45
N ALA A 25 -12.91 -0.08 -2.29
CA ALA A 25 -13.44 1.14 -1.70
C ALA A 25 -12.91 1.38 -0.27
N MET A 26 -11.90 2.24 -0.15
CA MET A 26 -11.40 2.80 1.09
C MET A 26 -11.90 4.24 1.20
N PRO A 27 -12.94 4.52 2.02
CA PRO A 27 -13.51 5.86 2.10
C PRO A 27 -12.47 6.92 2.43
N GLY A 28 -12.39 7.95 1.58
CA GLY A 28 -11.42 9.03 1.73
C GLY A 28 -10.03 8.73 1.15
N CYS A 29 -9.79 7.54 0.60
CA CYS A 29 -8.65 7.28 -0.29
C CYS A 29 -8.94 7.92 -1.65
N LEU A 30 -8.04 8.77 -2.13
CA LEU A 30 -8.15 9.46 -3.42
C LEU A 30 -7.29 8.77 -4.49
N SER A 31 -6.21 8.11 -4.08
CA SER A 31 -5.35 7.33 -4.96
C SER A 31 -4.59 6.31 -4.13
N TYR A 32 -4.50 5.08 -4.64
CA TYR A 32 -3.70 4.01 -4.07
C TYR A 32 -3.02 3.28 -5.23
N VAL A 33 -1.73 3.50 -5.40
CA VAL A 33 -0.93 2.95 -6.50
C VAL A 33 0.05 1.94 -5.95
N VAL A 34 0.02 0.74 -6.52
CA VAL A 34 0.99 -0.33 -6.27
C VAL A 34 1.87 -0.45 -7.49
N ALA A 35 3.18 -0.36 -7.31
CA ALA A 35 4.16 -0.43 -8.38
C ALA A 35 5.29 -1.40 -8.02
N GLU A 36 5.84 -2.08 -9.01
CA GLU A 36 7.10 -2.81 -8.85
C GLU A 36 8.27 -1.82 -8.82
N ASP A 37 9.27 -2.09 -7.98
CA ASP A 37 10.56 -1.42 -8.10
C ASP A 37 11.38 -2.11 -9.19
N LEU A 38 11.87 -1.33 -10.16
CA LEU A 38 12.71 -1.85 -11.25
C LEU A 38 14.15 -2.12 -10.78
N ALA A 39 14.59 -1.50 -9.69
CA ALA A 39 15.92 -1.68 -9.13
C ALA A 39 15.99 -2.86 -8.14
N ASP A 40 14.85 -3.33 -7.62
CA ASP A 40 14.78 -4.39 -6.61
C ASP A 40 13.65 -5.38 -6.94
N PRO A 41 13.98 -6.64 -7.32
CA PRO A 41 13.01 -7.64 -7.75
C PRO A 41 12.04 -8.07 -6.64
N ASP A 42 12.32 -7.74 -5.38
CA ASP A 42 11.47 -8.06 -4.24
C ASP A 42 10.74 -6.83 -3.69
N ALA A 43 11.06 -5.61 -4.15
CA ALA A 43 10.42 -4.39 -3.64
C ALA A 43 9.17 -3.98 -4.43
N ILE A 44 8.23 -3.44 -3.66
CA ILE A 44 6.95 -2.88 -4.09
C ILE A 44 6.89 -1.45 -3.53
N LEU A 45 6.56 -0.50 -4.39
CA LEU A 45 6.28 0.88 -3.99
C LEU A 45 4.78 1.07 -3.89
N VAL A 46 4.33 1.58 -2.74
CA VAL A 46 2.94 1.95 -2.50
C VAL A 46 2.88 3.47 -2.36
N THR A 47 2.10 4.11 -3.23
CA THR A 47 1.85 5.55 -3.17
C THR A 47 0.38 5.80 -2.87
N GLU A 48 0.13 6.54 -1.80
CA GLU A 48 -1.21 6.74 -1.28
C GLU A 48 -1.52 8.21 -1.10
N ILE A 49 -2.71 8.60 -1.53
CA ILE A 49 -3.28 9.92 -1.29
C ILE A 49 -4.58 9.77 -0.52
N TRP A 50 -4.66 10.46 0.60
CA TRP A 50 -5.81 10.44 1.49
C TRP A 50 -6.37 11.84 1.67
N ARG A 51 -7.69 11.94 1.80
CA ARG A 51 -8.39 13.21 2.07
C ARG A 51 -7.97 13.78 3.43
N THR A 52 -7.85 12.92 4.44
CA THR A 52 -7.35 13.29 5.77
C THR A 52 -6.55 12.14 6.39
N ARG A 53 -5.80 12.43 7.46
CA ARG A 53 -5.08 11.40 8.23
C ARG A 53 -6.04 10.44 8.92
N GLU A 54 -7.21 10.92 9.34
CA GLU A 54 -8.25 10.12 9.98
C GLU A 54 -8.89 9.13 9.00
N ALA A 55 -9.07 9.52 7.73
CA ALA A 55 -9.56 8.61 6.70
C ALA A 55 -8.58 7.44 6.46
N HIS A 56 -7.27 7.73 6.45
CA HIS A 56 -6.24 6.68 6.40
C HIS A 56 -6.29 5.78 7.64
N ALA A 57 -6.37 6.35 8.85
CA ALA A 57 -6.45 5.54 10.07
C ALA A 57 -7.72 4.66 10.12
N ALA A 58 -8.85 5.18 9.64
CA ALA A 58 -10.12 4.45 9.56
C ALA A 58 -10.08 3.31 8.54
N SER A 59 -9.34 3.47 7.42
CA SER A 59 -9.23 2.42 6.41
C SER A 59 -8.63 1.13 6.95
N LEU A 60 -7.69 1.24 7.90
CA LEU A 60 -7.05 0.09 8.56
C LEU A 60 -8.03 -0.76 9.39
N GLN A 61 -9.23 -0.25 9.68
CA GLN A 61 -10.28 -0.98 10.40
C GLN A 61 -11.25 -1.71 9.45
N LEU A 62 -11.21 -1.43 8.15
CA LEU A 62 -12.10 -2.07 7.18
C LEU A 62 -11.81 -3.58 7.10
N PRO A 63 -12.84 -4.45 7.10
CA PRO A 63 -12.64 -5.90 7.03
C PRO A 63 -11.74 -6.34 5.87
N ALA A 64 -11.97 -5.80 4.67
CA ALA A 64 -11.16 -6.13 3.49
C ALA A 64 -9.68 -5.74 3.65
N VAL A 65 -9.39 -4.58 4.23
CA VAL A 65 -8.02 -4.12 4.49
C VAL A 65 -7.36 -4.98 5.56
N ARG A 66 -8.08 -5.33 6.63
CA ARG A 66 -7.58 -6.24 7.67
C ARG A 66 -7.27 -7.63 7.14
N ASP A 67 -8.13 -8.18 6.29
CA ASP A 67 -7.91 -9.48 5.65
C ASP A 67 -6.70 -9.44 4.72
N ALA A 68 -6.52 -8.36 3.95
CA ALA A 68 -5.34 -8.14 3.12
C ALA A 68 -4.06 -8.06 3.98
N ILE A 69 -4.09 -7.36 5.12
CA ILE A 69 -2.96 -7.30 6.07
C ILE A 69 -2.63 -8.69 6.60
N VAL A 70 -3.64 -9.48 7.01
CA VAL A 70 -3.44 -10.85 7.53
C VAL A 70 -2.81 -11.76 6.48
N ARG A 71 -3.30 -11.71 5.23
CA ARG A 71 -2.76 -12.51 4.11
C ARG A 71 -1.38 -12.04 3.65
N GLY A 72 -1.15 -10.72 3.66
CA GLY A 72 0.06 -10.10 3.15
C GLY A 72 1.24 -10.18 4.12
N ARG A 73 1.01 -10.02 5.43
CA ARG A 73 2.09 -9.94 6.44
C ARG A 73 3.09 -11.12 6.41
N PRO A 74 2.68 -12.38 6.21
CA PRO A 74 3.62 -13.51 6.09
C PRO A 74 4.54 -13.44 4.86
N LEU A 75 4.20 -12.62 3.86
CA LEU A 75 4.97 -12.46 2.62
C LEU A 75 5.93 -11.27 2.67
N ILE A 76 5.92 -10.47 3.74
CA ILE A 76 6.70 -9.23 3.87
C ILE A 76 8.01 -9.53 4.60
N ALA A 77 9.13 -9.21 3.97
CA ALA A 77 10.45 -9.20 4.59
C ALA A 77 10.68 -7.92 5.39
N SER A 78 10.26 -6.77 4.86
CA SER A 78 10.32 -5.48 5.56
C SER A 78 9.31 -4.48 5.02
N PHE A 79 8.95 -3.51 5.86
CA PHE A 79 8.16 -2.34 5.49
C PHE A 79 8.90 -1.08 5.92
N GLU A 80 8.96 -0.09 5.01
CA GLU A 80 9.66 1.16 5.23
C GLU A 80 8.83 2.35 4.71
N PRO A 81 8.42 3.29 5.57
CA PRO A 81 7.87 4.55 5.10
C PRO A 81 8.98 5.40 4.46
N LEU A 82 8.83 5.74 3.18
CA LEU A 82 9.81 6.56 2.46
C LEU A 82 9.56 8.05 2.65
N ALA A 83 8.30 8.48 2.62
CA ALA A 83 7.93 9.88 2.80
C ALA A 83 6.47 10.09 3.24
N GLU A 84 6.27 11.03 4.16
CA GLU A 84 4.97 11.67 4.35
C GLU A 84 4.88 12.90 3.45
N THR A 85 3.76 13.06 2.74
CA THR A 85 3.61 14.03 1.66
C THR A 85 2.34 14.83 1.85
N ARG A 86 2.39 16.14 1.55
CA ARG A 86 1.19 16.96 1.32
C ARG A 86 1.05 17.20 -0.19
N PRO A 87 0.13 16.52 -0.89
CA PRO A 87 -0.08 16.76 -2.31
C PRO A 87 -0.55 18.19 -2.54
N VAL A 88 0.07 18.88 -3.51
CA VAL A 88 -0.26 20.28 -3.85
C VAL A 88 -0.93 20.42 -5.21
N ALA A 89 -0.82 19.42 -6.09
CA ALA A 89 -1.43 19.37 -7.42
C ALA A 89 -1.60 17.91 -7.88
N GLY A 90 -2.42 17.69 -8.92
CA GLY A 90 -2.55 16.40 -9.64
C GLY A 90 -3.61 15.44 -9.11
N VAL A 91 -4.07 15.62 -7.87
CA VAL A 91 -5.20 14.88 -7.30
C VAL A 91 -6.47 15.64 -7.66
N ARG A 92 -7.44 14.98 -8.31
CA ARG A 92 -8.73 15.55 -8.72
C ARG A 92 -9.87 14.87 -7.99
#